data_AF-D7M9S0-F1
#
_entry.id   AF-D7M9S0-F1
#
_cell.length_a   1.000
_cell.length_b   1.000
_cell.length_c   1.000
_cell.angle_alpha   90.00
_cell.angle_beta   90.00
_cell.angle_gamma   90.00
#
_symmetry.space_group_name_H-M   'P 1'
#
loop_
_entity.id
_entity.type
_entity.pdbx_description
1 polymer ?
#
loop_
_entity_poly.entity_id
_entity_poly.type
_entity_poly.pdbx_seq_one_letter_code
_entity_poly.pdbx_strand_id
1 'polypeptide(L)'
;MEKDDNSDKVCLSVKGKCTLEQPEEMVTYLKASIRELSVKVNEQNQRKCHVKDKLQQLRERISKEGVDVSVQELIPLLRSFKELEKEESQVRSNCKRSALEDAVHGLEERVAKGLDGEIHEEDLDGLLFESLDNLTSAKKELAAALREIVSLKRQIDDVPCQSELLQYERRFSELNVCIQEKLQQTRKLYATYNTLLEIKDLMVKETSLLNSIGSQFEDVIGTPAGRVKLIDSMEGVMKGIQQKIGKVQLGLQEEQRLRDASKEKYVAAAAEQRKCYTVLRAFQEECTKNEKLRSHISAVNTSDSKEGVE
;
A
#
# COMPACT_ATOMS: atom_id res chain seq x y z
N MET A 1 -46.98 67.81 -36.93
CA MET A 1 -47.93 66.71 -37.05
C MET A 1 -47.29 65.51 -36.36
N GLU A 2 -47.70 65.04 -35.18
CA GLU A 2 -48.59 65.53 -34.10
C GLU A 2 -48.15 64.70 -32.84
N LYS A 3 -48.06 65.18 -31.59
CA LYS A 3 -49.05 65.84 -30.69
C LYS A 3 -50.28 64.97 -30.39
N ASP A 4 -50.71 64.73 -29.16
CA ASP A 4 -50.09 64.82 -27.80
C ASP A 4 -50.35 63.43 -27.11
N ASP A 5 -50.33 63.11 -25.81
CA ASP A 5 -50.24 63.74 -24.48
C ASP A 5 -49.44 62.73 -23.57
N ASN A 6 -48.72 63.01 -22.46
CA ASN A 6 -48.74 64.05 -21.40
C ASN A 6 -49.46 63.63 -20.08
N SER A 7 -49.05 64.27 -18.97
CA SER A 7 -49.53 64.17 -17.57
C SER A 7 -49.35 62.81 -16.86
N ASP A 8 -49.14 62.72 -15.54
CA ASP A 8 -48.58 63.66 -14.53
C ASP A 8 -48.06 62.77 -13.35
N LYS A 9 -46.83 62.91 -12.84
CA LYS A 9 -46.32 63.96 -11.91
C LYS A 9 -46.92 63.90 -10.49
N VAL A 10 -46.14 63.36 -9.55
CA VAL A 10 -46.16 63.77 -8.12
C VAL A 10 -44.72 64.00 -7.67
N CYS A 11 -44.47 65.03 -6.87
CA CYS A 11 -43.13 65.48 -6.49
C CYS A 11 -43.09 66.02 -5.06
N LEU A 12 -42.26 65.39 -4.21
CA LEU A 12 -41.80 65.86 -2.90
C LEU A 12 -40.36 65.33 -2.75
N SER A 13 -39.25 66.07 -2.74
CA SER A 13 -38.93 67.44 -2.29
C SER A 13 -38.66 67.58 -0.78
N VAL A 14 -37.64 68.39 -0.46
CA VAL A 14 -37.11 68.74 0.89
C VAL A 14 -36.50 67.55 1.65
N LYS A 15 -35.17 67.31 1.69
CA LYS A 15 -33.99 68.14 2.07
C LYS A 15 -33.77 68.27 3.58
N GLY A 16 -32.76 67.56 4.11
CA GLY A 16 -31.97 68.03 5.27
C GLY A 16 -31.77 67.05 6.43
N LYS A 17 -30.63 66.35 6.43
CA LYS A 17 -29.59 66.41 7.49
C LYS A 17 -28.38 65.58 7.09
N CYS A 18 -27.21 66.20 7.10
CA CYS A 18 -25.92 65.51 7.01
C CYS A 18 -25.21 65.68 8.35
N THR A 19 -25.07 64.60 9.11
CA THR A 19 -24.16 64.51 10.27
C THR A 19 -23.89 63.04 10.65
N LEU A 20 -22.61 62.66 10.60
CA LEU A 20 -21.90 61.72 11.48
C LEU A 20 -22.03 60.19 11.33
N GLU A 21 -23.14 59.57 10.90
CA GLU A 21 -23.22 58.08 10.95
C GLU A 21 -22.46 57.34 9.83
N GLN A 22 -22.50 57.85 8.59
CA GLN A 22 -21.91 57.18 7.41
C GLN A 22 -20.43 56.73 7.52
N PRO A 23 -19.49 57.51 8.09
CA PRO A 23 -18.10 57.04 8.23
C PRO A 23 -17.95 55.91 9.26
N GLU A 24 -18.80 55.86 10.30
CA GLU A 24 -18.69 54.82 11.34
C GLU A 24 -19.23 53.47 10.86
N GLU A 25 -20.32 53.47 10.09
CA GLU A 25 -20.82 52.28 9.40
C GLU A 25 -19.78 51.74 8.40
N MET A 26 -19.16 52.62 7.61
CA MET A 26 -18.14 52.22 6.63
C MET A 26 -16.88 51.68 7.33
N VAL A 27 -16.44 52.31 8.43
CA VAL A 27 -15.30 51.85 9.23
C VAL A 27 -15.59 50.54 9.96
N THR A 28 -16.82 50.30 10.43
CA THR A 28 -17.20 49.02 11.06
C THR A 28 -17.33 47.90 10.03
N TYR A 29 -17.89 48.17 8.85
CA TYR A 29 -17.87 47.24 7.71
C TYR A 29 -16.45 46.87 7.27
N LEU A 30 -15.56 47.86 7.10
CA LEU A 30 -14.15 47.62 6.78
C LEU A 30 -13.44 46.81 7.87
N LYS A 31 -13.67 47.12 9.16
CA LYS A 31 -13.13 46.33 10.29
C LYS A 31 -13.65 44.88 10.29
N ALA A 32 -14.91 44.65 9.90
CA ALA A 32 -15.48 43.30 9.77
C ALA A 32 -14.83 42.54 8.60
N SER A 33 -14.74 43.16 7.43
CA SER A 33 -14.13 42.56 6.22
C SER A 33 -12.64 42.26 6.42
N ILE A 34 -11.88 43.16 7.09
CA ILE A 34 -10.48 42.92 7.46
C ILE A 34 -10.34 41.74 8.44
N ARG A 35 -11.26 41.58 9.40
CA ARG A 35 -11.29 40.41 10.29
C ARG A 35 -11.56 39.12 9.52
N GLU A 36 -12.53 39.12 8.61
CA GLU A 36 -12.87 37.96 7.78
C GLU A 36 -11.70 37.55 6.85
N LEU A 37 -11.06 38.53 6.21
CA LEU A 37 -9.84 38.32 5.42
C LEU A 37 -8.70 37.77 6.26
N SER A 38 -8.50 38.28 7.49
CA SER A 38 -7.48 37.78 8.42
C SER A 38 -7.73 36.31 8.82
N VAL A 39 -8.98 35.93 9.09
CA VAL A 39 -9.37 34.53 9.33
C VAL A 39 -9.09 33.66 8.10
N LYS A 40 -9.51 34.09 6.91
CA LYS A 40 -9.26 33.36 5.64
C LYS A 40 -7.76 33.20 5.34
N VAL A 41 -6.94 34.21 5.61
CA VAL A 41 -5.47 34.13 5.48
C VAL A 41 -4.87 33.17 6.50
N ASN A 42 -5.36 33.17 7.75
CA ASN A 42 -4.91 32.23 8.77
C ASN A 42 -5.27 30.77 8.42
N GLU A 43 -6.49 30.52 7.93
CA GLU A 43 -6.89 29.21 7.41
C GLU A 43 -6.00 28.74 6.25
N GLN A 44 -5.72 29.62 5.28
CA GLN A 44 -4.84 29.27 4.15
C GLN A 44 -3.41 28.99 4.62
N ASN A 45 -2.90 29.72 5.62
CA ASN A 45 -1.60 29.42 6.23
C ASN A 45 -1.60 28.07 6.98
N GLN A 46 -2.66 27.74 7.73
CA GLN A 46 -2.79 26.43 8.38
C GLN A 46 -2.85 25.29 7.36
N ARG A 47 -3.64 25.45 6.28
CA ARG A 47 -3.69 24.50 5.15
C ARG A 47 -2.32 24.34 4.49
N LYS A 48 -1.59 25.44 4.26
CA LYS A 48 -0.23 25.45 3.70
C LYS A 48 0.78 24.73 4.58
N CYS A 49 0.75 24.92 5.90
CA CYS A 49 1.60 24.18 6.84
C CYS A 49 1.27 22.68 6.78
N HIS A 50 0.02 22.28 6.97
CA HIS A 50 -0.41 20.88 6.92
C HIS A 50 -0.08 20.17 5.58
N VAL A 51 -0.11 20.88 4.44
CA VAL A 51 0.36 20.36 3.14
C VAL A 51 1.89 20.23 3.09
N LYS A 52 2.63 21.20 3.63
CA LYS A 52 4.10 21.13 3.75
C LYS A 52 4.54 19.95 4.64
N ASP A 53 3.88 19.76 5.77
CA ASP A 53 4.17 18.70 6.74
C ASP A 53 3.90 17.32 6.12
N LYS A 54 2.80 17.17 5.36
CA LYS A 54 2.52 15.96 4.58
C LYS A 54 3.54 15.72 3.46
N LEU A 55 3.97 16.76 2.74
CA LEU A 55 5.05 16.65 1.75
C LEU A 55 6.37 16.22 2.38
N GLN A 56 6.68 16.67 3.60
CA GLN A 56 7.87 16.25 4.33
C GLN A 56 7.75 14.80 4.81
N GLN A 57 6.62 14.39 5.39
CA GLN A 57 6.35 12.99 5.77
C GLN A 57 6.42 12.03 4.58
N LEU A 58 5.91 12.42 3.40
CA LEU A 58 6.03 11.63 2.17
C LEU A 58 7.48 11.52 1.71
N ARG A 59 8.27 12.60 1.78
CA ARG A 59 9.70 12.59 1.45
C ARG A 59 10.52 11.72 2.39
N GLU A 60 10.26 11.80 3.70
CA GLU A 60 10.87 10.95 4.72
C GLU A 60 10.49 9.48 4.53
N ARG A 61 9.25 9.17 4.15
CA ARG A 61 8.83 7.81 3.77
C ARG A 61 9.57 7.30 2.55
N ILE A 62 9.61 8.04 1.44
CA ILE A 62 10.31 7.64 0.20
C ILE A 62 11.80 7.39 0.46
N SER A 63 12.43 8.21 1.31
CA SER A 63 13.82 8.02 1.74
C SER A 63 14.00 6.78 2.62
N LYS A 64 13.09 6.54 3.57
CA LYS A 64 13.13 5.39 4.50
C LYS A 64 12.72 4.06 3.86
N GLU A 65 11.93 4.10 2.79
CA GLU A 65 11.47 2.97 2.00
C GLU A 65 12.49 2.59 0.89
N GLY A 66 13.66 3.25 0.85
CA GLY A 66 14.82 2.90 0.01
C GLY A 66 14.71 3.31 -1.47
N VAL A 67 13.52 3.69 -1.92
CA VAL A 67 13.18 3.94 -3.32
C VAL A 67 14.06 5.02 -3.97
N ASP A 68 14.49 6.03 -3.22
CA ASP A 68 15.35 7.11 -3.74
C ASP A 68 16.71 6.59 -4.25
N VAL A 69 17.29 5.57 -3.62
CA VAL A 69 18.55 4.95 -4.09
C VAL A 69 18.31 4.20 -5.40
N SER A 70 17.32 3.32 -5.44
CA SER A 70 17.01 2.53 -6.64
C SER A 70 16.57 3.41 -7.83
N VAL A 71 15.92 4.55 -7.58
CA VAL A 71 15.59 5.54 -8.63
C VAL A 71 16.81 6.32 -9.07
N GLN A 72 17.72 6.71 -8.17
CA GLN A 72 19.00 7.34 -8.53
C GLN A 72 19.92 6.40 -9.32
N GLU A 73 19.85 5.09 -9.09
CA GLU A 73 20.53 4.06 -9.90
C GLU A 73 19.83 3.82 -11.26
N LEU A 74 18.50 3.91 -11.31
CA LEU A 74 17.75 3.76 -12.56
C LEU A 74 18.01 4.90 -13.56
N ILE A 75 18.22 6.14 -13.09
CA ILE A 75 18.41 7.32 -13.96
C ILE A 75 19.64 7.21 -14.89
N PRO A 76 20.86 6.83 -14.44
CA PRO A 76 21.99 6.61 -15.33
C PRO A 76 21.80 5.35 -16.20
N LEU A 77 21.18 4.28 -15.69
CA LEU A 77 20.87 3.08 -16.48
C LEU A 77 19.90 3.37 -17.64
N LEU A 78 18.88 4.19 -17.41
CA LEU A 78 17.93 4.61 -18.45
C LEU A 78 18.61 5.53 -19.48
N ARG A 79 19.64 6.28 -19.08
CA ARG A 79 20.44 7.12 -19.98
C ARG A 79 21.36 6.28 -20.87
N SER A 80 22.12 5.35 -20.30
CA SER A 80 22.98 4.46 -21.10
C SER A 80 22.16 3.56 -22.02
N PHE A 81 20.97 3.11 -21.59
CA PHE A 81 20.01 2.43 -22.47
C PHE A 81 19.56 3.33 -23.65
N LYS A 82 19.26 4.61 -23.42
CA LYS A 82 18.92 5.60 -24.46
C LYS A 82 20.08 5.96 -25.38
N GLU A 83 21.32 5.76 -24.94
CA GLU A 83 22.53 5.94 -25.74
C GLU A 83 22.78 4.69 -26.60
N LEU A 84 22.67 3.49 -26.03
CA LEU A 84 22.72 2.20 -26.74
C LEU A 84 21.60 2.05 -27.78
N GLU A 85 20.37 2.49 -27.50
CA GLU A 85 19.23 2.50 -28.44
C GLU A 85 19.53 3.32 -29.72
N LYS A 86 20.28 4.43 -29.56
CA LYS A 86 20.77 5.23 -30.70
C LYS A 86 21.95 4.57 -31.40
N GLU A 87 22.88 3.97 -30.66
CA GLU A 87 24.05 3.30 -31.22
C GLU A 87 23.62 2.05 -32.02
N GLU A 88 22.67 1.25 -31.52
CA GLU A 88 22.00 0.17 -32.26
C GLU A 88 21.33 0.68 -33.54
N SER A 89 20.61 1.81 -33.45
CA SER A 89 19.95 2.43 -34.62
C SER A 89 20.96 2.91 -35.67
N GLN A 90 22.07 3.49 -35.24
CA GLN A 90 23.15 3.96 -36.10
C GLN A 90 23.98 2.81 -36.69
N VAL A 91 24.19 1.72 -35.96
CA VAL A 91 24.81 0.48 -36.46
C VAL A 91 23.86 -0.29 -37.39
N ARG A 92 22.53 -0.17 -37.21
CA ARG A 92 21.54 -0.65 -38.19
C ARG A 92 21.55 0.17 -39.48
N SER A 93 21.63 1.50 -39.42
CA SER A 93 21.72 2.33 -40.64
C SER A 93 23.05 2.18 -41.36
N ASN A 94 24.14 2.02 -40.60
CA ASN A 94 25.49 1.82 -41.12
C ASN A 94 25.85 0.32 -41.22
N CYS A 95 24.84 -0.56 -41.26
CA CYS A 95 25.07 -1.99 -41.27
C CYS A 95 25.80 -2.41 -42.56
N LYS A 96 26.73 -3.36 -42.46
CA LYS A 96 27.60 -3.85 -43.56
C LYS A 96 26.86 -4.33 -44.82
N ARG A 97 25.52 -4.38 -44.79
CA ARG A 97 24.67 -4.75 -45.91
C ARG A 97 24.93 -3.90 -47.15
N SER A 98 24.98 -2.56 -47.03
CA SER A 98 25.24 -1.70 -48.19
C SER A 98 26.63 -1.96 -48.79
N ALA A 99 27.68 -2.04 -47.96
CA ALA A 99 29.03 -2.35 -48.43
C ALA A 99 29.16 -3.75 -49.06
N LEU A 100 28.33 -4.72 -48.65
CA LEU A 100 28.22 -6.04 -49.28
C LEU A 100 27.39 -5.99 -50.58
N GLU A 101 26.31 -5.20 -50.62
CA GLU A 101 25.48 -4.97 -51.80
C GLU A 101 26.29 -4.23 -52.90
N ASP A 102 27.09 -3.23 -52.53
CA ASP A 102 28.05 -2.54 -53.40
C ASP A 102 29.14 -3.50 -53.93
N ALA A 103 29.67 -4.39 -53.07
CA ALA A 103 30.67 -5.37 -53.46
C ALA A 103 30.11 -6.46 -54.39
N VAL A 104 28.89 -6.95 -54.13
CA VAL A 104 28.16 -7.88 -55.00
C VAL A 104 27.86 -7.22 -56.34
N HIS A 105 27.33 -5.99 -56.35
CA HIS A 105 27.04 -5.25 -57.58
C HIS A 105 28.31 -5.00 -58.40
N GLY A 106 29.46 -4.75 -57.76
CA GLY A 106 30.77 -4.63 -58.41
C GLY A 106 31.31 -5.94 -59.00
N LEU A 107 30.99 -7.10 -58.39
CA LEU A 107 31.30 -8.41 -58.94
C LEU A 107 30.36 -8.77 -60.12
N GLU A 108 29.06 -8.51 -60.00
CA GLU A 108 28.08 -8.68 -61.07
C GLU A 108 28.44 -7.83 -62.29
N GLU A 109 28.87 -6.57 -62.10
CA GLU A 109 29.29 -5.69 -63.19
C GLU A 109 30.60 -6.17 -63.85
N ARG A 110 31.53 -6.77 -63.10
CA ARG A 110 32.74 -7.40 -63.66
C ARG A 110 32.42 -8.62 -64.51
N VAL A 111 31.51 -9.48 -64.05
CA VAL A 111 31.03 -10.66 -64.81
C VAL A 111 30.29 -10.22 -66.08
N ALA A 112 29.41 -9.22 -65.98
CA ALA A 112 28.65 -8.70 -67.12
C ALA A 112 29.53 -8.01 -68.19
N LYS A 113 30.72 -7.50 -67.81
CA LYS A 113 31.67 -6.85 -68.73
C LYS A 113 32.53 -7.83 -69.56
N GLY A 114 32.42 -9.14 -69.33
CA GLY A 114 33.11 -10.14 -70.16
C GLY A 114 34.64 -10.06 -70.08
N LEU A 115 35.18 -9.62 -68.93
CA LEU A 115 36.62 -9.61 -68.67
C LEU A 115 37.11 -11.01 -68.32
N ASP A 116 37.16 -11.88 -69.34
CA ASP A 116 37.84 -13.17 -69.32
C ASP A 116 39.37 -12.98 -69.40
N GLY A 117 39.90 -12.25 -68.42
CA GLY A 117 41.31 -12.32 -68.05
C GLY A 117 41.41 -13.32 -66.90
N GLU A 118 42.28 -14.33 -67.05
CA GLU A 118 42.40 -15.50 -66.17
C GLU A 118 42.22 -15.17 -64.69
N ILE A 119 41.01 -15.40 -64.16
CA ILE A 119 40.83 -15.63 -62.74
C ILE A 119 41.36 -17.05 -62.53
N HIS A 120 42.61 -17.15 -62.08
CA HIS A 120 43.21 -18.43 -61.70
C HIS A 120 42.23 -19.19 -60.79
N GLU A 121 42.00 -20.48 -61.06
CA GLU A 121 41.02 -21.27 -60.31
C GLU A 121 41.35 -21.25 -58.80
N GLU A 122 42.65 -21.17 -58.46
CA GLU A 122 43.17 -21.01 -57.11
C GLU A 122 42.74 -19.71 -56.41
N ASP A 123 42.54 -18.60 -57.13
CA ASP A 123 42.11 -17.30 -56.57
C ASP A 123 40.59 -17.30 -56.30
N LEU A 124 39.82 -17.98 -57.16
CA LEU A 124 38.38 -18.18 -56.95
C LEU A 124 38.10 -19.18 -55.82
N ASP A 125 38.83 -20.30 -55.76
CA ASP A 125 38.75 -21.26 -54.66
C ASP A 125 39.21 -20.63 -53.34
N GLY A 126 40.19 -19.71 -53.36
CA GLY A 126 40.56 -18.88 -52.21
C GLY A 126 39.39 -18.07 -51.67
N LEU A 127 38.71 -17.30 -52.54
CA LEU A 127 37.53 -16.50 -52.18
C LEU A 127 36.35 -17.38 -51.71
N LEU A 128 36.15 -18.55 -52.32
CA LEU A 128 35.13 -19.51 -51.89
C LEU A 128 35.47 -20.13 -50.51
N PHE A 129 36.75 -20.41 -50.24
CA PHE A 129 37.21 -20.92 -48.95
C PHE A 129 37.08 -19.86 -47.85
N GLU A 130 37.45 -18.61 -48.10
CA GLU A 130 37.21 -17.50 -47.18
C GLU A 130 35.72 -17.29 -46.92
N SER A 131 34.88 -17.31 -47.97
CA SER A 131 33.42 -17.22 -47.82
C SER A 131 32.84 -18.39 -47.02
N LEU A 132 33.37 -19.60 -47.21
CA LEU A 132 32.99 -20.79 -46.45
C LEU A 132 33.39 -20.66 -44.97
N ASP A 133 34.63 -20.27 -44.65
CA ASP A 133 35.04 -20.14 -43.24
C ASP A 133 34.31 -18.98 -42.55
N ASN A 134 34.11 -17.85 -43.22
CA ASN A 134 33.24 -16.76 -42.75
C ASN A 134 31.80 -17.24 -42.48
N LEU A 135 31.28 -18.15 -43.30
CA LEU A 135 29.99 -18.79 -43.05
C LEU A 135 30.06 -19.78 -41.88
N THR A 136 31.19 -20.46 -41.63
CA THR A 136 31.32 -21.33 -40.44
C THR A 136 31.55 -20.54 -39.16
N SER A 137 32.27 -19.42 -39.17
CA SER A 137 32.48 -18.53 -38.03
C SER A 137 31.16 -17.87 -37.63
N ALA A 138 30.41 -17.29 -38.57
CA ALA A 138 29.07 -16.77 -38.32
C ALA A 138 28.10 -17.84 -37.77
N LYS A 139 28.21 -19.11 -38.22
CA LYS A 139 27.45 -20.24 -37.64
C LYS A 139 27.90 -20.60 -36.22
N LYS A 140 29.21 -20.54 -35.92
CA LYS A 140 29.77 -20.77 -34.57
C LYS A 140 29.31 -19.66 -33.61
N GLU A 141 29.31 -18.41 -34.04
CA GLU A 141 28.84 -17.23 -33.29
C GLU A 141 27.33 -17.31 -33.02
N LEU A 142 26.52 -17.58 -34.03
CA LEU A 142 25.07 -17.79 -33.86
C LEU A 142 24.79 -18.95 -32.89
N ALA A 143 25.55 -20.05 -32.97
CA ALA A 143 25.43 -21.16 -32.03
C ALA A 143 25.91 -20.81 -30.60
N ALA A 144 26.81 -19.84 -30.42
CA ALA A 144 27.18 -19.32 -29.10
C ALA A 144 26.05 -18.44 -28.53
N ALA A 145 25.58 -17.45 -29.30
CA ALA A 145 24.48 -16.56 -28.91
C ALA A 145 23.19 -17.35 -28.58
N LEU A 146 22.88 -18.42 -29.32
CA LEU A 146 21.74 -19.28 -29.00
C LEU A 146 21.90 -20.03 -27.67
N ARG A 147 23.11 -20.46 -27.27
CA ARG A 147 23.37 -21.05 -25.95
C ARG A 147 23.22 -20.02 -24.84
N GLU A 148 23.68 -18.78 -25.07
CA GLU A 148 23.53 -17.67 -24.13
C GLU A 148 22.05 -17.30 -23.94
N ILE A 149 21.27 -17.21 -25.01
CA ILE A 149 19.81 -16.97 -24.95
C ILE A 149 19.10 -18.11 -24.18
N VAL A 150 19.50 -19.37 -24.36
CA VAL A 150 18.93 -20.49 -23.58
C VAL A 150 19.35 -20.44 -22.11
N SER A 151 20.58 -20.03 -21.81
CA SER A 151 21.07 -19.82 -20.45
C SER A 151 20.29 -18.69 -19.73
N LEU A 152 20.14 -17.54 -20.41
CA LEU A 152 19.38 -16.40 -19.91
C LEU A 152 17.90 -16.73 -19.72
N LYS A 153 17.28 -17.49 -20.63
CA LYS A 153 15.92 -17.99 -20.44
C LYS A 153 15.79 -18.82 -19.18
N ARG A 154 16.70 -19.77 -18.94
CA ARG A 154 16.64 -20.57 -17.70
C ARG A 154 16.84 -19.71 -16.45
N GLN A 155 17.71 -18.70 -16.49
CA GLN A 155 17.86 -17.74 -15.38
C GLN A 155 16.61 -16.89 -15.14
N ILE A 156 15.78 -16.66 -16.16
CA ILE A 156 14.46 -16.01 -16.03
C ILE A 156 13.41 -17.00 -15.50
N ASP A 157 13.41 -18.24 -15.98
CA ASP A 157 12.51 -19.31 -15.51
C ASP A 157 12.82 -19.72 -14.05
N ASP A 158 14.07 -19.53 -13.59
CA ASP A 158 14.51 -19.70 -12.20
C ASP A 158 14.01 -18.56 -11.26
N VAL A 159 13.42 -17.48 -11.79
CA VAL A 159 12.85 -16.35 -11.01
C VAL A 159 11.33 -16.49 -10.88
N PRO A 160 10.76 -16.55 -9.65
CA PRO A 160 9.33 -16.78 -9.45
C PRO A 160 8.44 -15.75 -10.15
N CYS A 161 7.50 -16.21 -10.96
CA CYS A 161 6.63 -15.32 -11.74
C CYS A 161 5.61 -14.59 -10.84
N GLN A 162 5.00 -13.51 -11.33
CA GLN A 162 4.04 -12.72 -10.55
C GLN A 162 2.85 -13.56 -10.01
N SER A 163 2.42 -14.58 -10.76
CA SER A 163 1.38 -15.52 -10.34
C SER A 163 1.84 -16.53 -9.26
N GLU A 164 3.13 -16.88 -9.20
CA GLU A 164 3.69 -17.69 -8.11
C GLU A 164 3.86 -16.87 -6.84
N LEU A 165 4.38 -15.64 -6.95
CA LEU A 165 4.47 -14.71 -5.82
C LEU A 165 3.09 -14.48 -5.17
N LEU A 166 2.03 -14.31 -5.97
CA LEU A 166 0.65 -14.19 -5.47
C LEU A 166 0.11 -15.49 -4.86
N GLN A 167 0.53 -16.67 -5.35
CA GLN A 167 0.20 -17.96 -4.72
C GLN A 167 0.92 -18.10 -3.37
N TYR A 168 2.19 -17.73 -3.28
CA TYR A 168 2.95 -17.74 -2.04
C TYR A 168 2.37 -16.76 -1.01
N GLU A 169 2.01 -15.53 -1.40
CA GLU A 169 1.35 -14.55 -0.51
C GLU A 169 0.05 -15.12 0.11
N ARG A 170 -0.80 -15.75 -0.72
CA ARG A 170 -2.00 -16.46 -0.26
C ARG A 170 -1.65 -17.60 0.68
N ARG A 171 -0.66 -18.43 0.33
CA ARG A 171 -0.27 -19.59 1.14
C ARG A 171 0.36 -19.22 2.48
N PHE A 172 1.12 -18.13 2.53
CA PHE A 172 1.61 -17.55 3.79
C PHE A 172 0.46 -16.96 4.61
N SER A 173 -0.55 -16.36 3.98
CA SER A 173 -1.75 -15.86 4.67
C SER A 173 -2.56 -17.00 5.30
N GLU A 174 -2.81 -18.08 4.57
CA GLU A 174 -3.44 -19.32 5.06
C GLU A 174 -2.66 -19.93 6.24
N LEU A 175 -1.33 -20.05 6.09
CA LEU A 175 -0.45 -20.59 7.12
C LEU A 175 -0.47 -19.72 8.39
N ASN A 176 -0.44 -18.39 8.23
CA ASN A 176 -0.54 -17.46 9.35
C ASN A 176 -1.88 -17.59 10.11
N VAL A 177 -3.00 -17.75 9.41
CA VAL A 177 -4.31 -18.02 10.05
C VAL A 177 -4.25 -19.33 10.86
N CYS A 178 -3.76 -20.42 10.26
CA CYS A 178 -3.61 -21.70 10.94
C CYS A 178 -2.71 -21.61 12.20
N ILE A 179 -1.59 -20.88 12.11
CA ILE A 179 -0.68 -20.65 13.26
C ILE A 179 -1.40 -19.86 14.37
N GLN A 180 -2.17 -18.82 14.04
CA GLN A 180 -2.92 -18.05 15.05
C GLN A 180 -4.05 -18.87 15.69
N GLU A 181 -4.76 -19.70 14.92
CA GLU A 181 -5.75 -20.64 15.45
C GLU A 181 -5.12 -21.66 16.40
N LYS A 182 -3.97 -22.25 16.02
CA LYS A 182 -3.23 -23.20 16.88
C LYS A 182 -2.72 -22.52 18.15
N LEU A 183 -2.19 -21.31 18.05
CA LEU A 183 -1.79 -20.50 19.21
C LEU A 183 -2.98 -20.20 20.13
N GLN A 184 -4.18 -19.92 19.57
CA GLN A 184 -5.40 -19.72 20.37
C GLN A 184 -5.87 -21.03 21.04
N GLN A 185 -5.80 -22.17 20.34
CA GLN A 185 -6.11 -23.50 20.89
C GLN A 185 -5.17 -23.83 22.06
N THR A 186 -3.85 -23.66 21.88
CA THR A 186 -2.84 -23.87 22.93
C THR A 186 -3.07 -22.95 24.14
N ARG A 187 -3.35 -21.66 23.93
CA ARG A 187 -3.69 -20.72 25.01
C ARG A 187 -4.94 -21.15 25.80
N LYS A 188 -5.99 -21.63 25.11
CA LYS A 188 -7.20 -22.18 25.75
C LYS A 188 -6.87 -23.42 26.59
N LEU A 189 -6.05 -24.34 26.07
CA LEU A 189 -5.63 -25.54 26.80
C LEU A 189 -4.82 -25.21 28.07
N TYR A 190 -3.86 -24.28 28.00
CA TYR A 190 -3.13 -23.82 29.18
C TYR A 190 -4.03 -23.10 30.20
N ALA A 191 -4.99 -22.29 29.76
CA ALA A 191 -5.96 -21.66 30.65
C ALA A 191 -6.79 -22.71 31.42
N THR A 192 -7.34 -23.71 30.72
CA THR A 192 -8.08 -24.82 31.35
C THR A 192 -7.19 -25.68 32.26
N TYR A 193 -5.94 -25.94 31.88
CA TYR A 193 -4.99 -26.66 32.74
C TYR A 193 -4.71 -25.89 34.04
N ASN A 194 -4.47 -24.58 33.97
CA ASN A 194 -4.22 -23.74 35.13
C ASN A 194 -5.43 -23.67 36.06
N THR A 195 -6.65 -23.50 35.54
CA THR A 195 -7.86 -23.48 36.39
C THR A 195 -8.12 -24.83 37.04
N LEU A 196 -7.90 -25.95 36.35
CA LEU A 196 -7.99 -27.29 36.93
C LEU A 196 -6.92 -27.51 38.02
N LEU A 197 -5.70 -27.01 37.82
CA LEU A 197 -4.62 -27.07 38.81
C LEU A 197 -4.97 -26.24 40.06
N GLU A 198 -5.50 -25.02 39.90
CA GLU A 198 -5.98 -24.19 41.01
C GLU A 198 -7.14 -24.83 41.77
N ILE A 199 -8.11 -25.44 41.07
CA ILE A 199 -9.21 -26.20 41.69
C ILE A 199 -8.68 -27.38 42.49
N LYS A 200 -7.80 -28.20 41.91
CA LYS A 200 -7.15 -29.33 42.60
C LYS A 200 -6.36 -28.87 43.83
N ASP A 201 -5.68 -27.72 43.74
CA ASP A 201 -4.94 -27.14 44.86
C ASP A 201 -5.83 -26.49 45.93
N LEU A 202 -7.08 -26.14 45.62
CA LEU A 202 -8.10 -25.77 46.59
C LEU A 202 -8.69 -27.01 47.27
N MET A 203 -9.05 -28.05 46.49
CA MET A 203 -9.57 -29.31 47.02
C MET A 203 -8.58 -29.99 47.98
N VAL A 204 -7.28 -29.99 47.68
CA VAL A 204 -6.26 -30.50 48.61
C VAL A 204 -6.26 -29.71 49.94
N LYS A 205 -6.42 -28.38 49.89
CA LYS A 205 -6.44 -27.53 51.10
C LYS A 205 -7.72 -27.75 51.92
N GLU A 206 -8.85 -27.97 51.26
CA GLU A 206 -10.11 -28.40 51.87
C GLU A 206 -9.97 -29.78 52.54
N THR A 207 -9.41 -30.78 51.85
CA THR A 207 -9.13 -32.10 52.43
C THR A 207 -8.19 -32.01 53.63
N SER A 208 -7.11 -31.22 53.56
CA SER A 208 -6.22 -30.99 54.70
C SER A 208 -6.92 -30.31 55.88
N LEU A 209 -7.80 -29.34 55.62
CA LEU A 209 -8.59 -28.67 56.65
C LEU A 209 -9.57 -29.64 57.32
N LEU A 210 -10.33 -30.41 56.54
CA LEU A 210 -11.28 -31.41 57.06
C LEU A 210 -10.57 -32.49 57.88
N ASN A 211 -9.43 -33.01 57.40
CA ASN A 211 -8.62 -33.96 58.15
C ASN A 211 -8.08 -33.36 59.46
N SER A 212 -7.65 -32.09 59.45
CA SER A 212 -7.16 -31.36 60.62
C SER A 212 -8.25 -31.06 61.65
N ILE A 213 -9.48 -30.80 61.20
CA ILE A 213 -10.65 -30.69 62.08
C ILE A 213 -10.97 -32.07 62.68
N GLY A 214 -11.10 -33.10 61.84
CA GLY A 214 -11.46 -34.44 62.28
C GLY A 214 -10.47 -35.06 63.27
N SER A 215 -9.16 -34.83 63.11
CA SER A 215 -8.14 -35.33 64.04
C SER A 215 -8.05 -34.57 65.37
N GLN A 216 -8.51 -33.32 65.41
CA GLN A 216 -8.49 -32.49 66.62
C GLN A 216 -9.84 -32.45 67.35
N PHE A 217 -10.93 -32.87 66.70
CA PHE A 217 -12.28 -32.64 67.20
C PHE A 217 -12.53 -33.27 68.58
N GLU A 218 -12.24 -34.55 68.77
CA GLU A 218 -12.52 -35.27 70.03
C GLU A 218 -11.71 -34.69 71.22
N ASP A 219 -10.42 -34.45 71.03
CA ASP A 219 -9.53 -33.87 72.05
C ASP A 219 -9.98 -32.45 72.48
N VAL A 220 -10.49 -31.67 71.53
CA VAL A 220 -10.81 -30.26 71.71
C VAL A 220 -12.26 -30.05 72.18
N ILE A 221 -13.22 -30.85 71.70
CA ILE A 221 -14.65 -30.71 72.03
C ILE A 221 -14.93 -31.00 73.51
N GLY A 222 -14.18 -31.90 74.14
CA GLY A 222 -14.36 -32.29 75.54
C GLY A 222 -14.20 -31.14 76.54
N THR A 223 -13.34 -30.16 76.24
CA THR A 223 -13.03 -29.06 77.18
C THR A 223 -13.72 -27.74 76.80
N PRO A 224 -14.26 -26.95 77.76
CA PRO A 224 -14.85 -25.65 77.44
C PRO A 224 -13.88 -24.68 76.74
N ALA A 225 -12.61 -24.67 77.16
CA ALA A 225 -11.58 -23.84 76.56
C ALA A 225 -11.17 -24.31 75.15
N GLY A 226 -11.20 -25.62 74.88
CA GLY A 226 -11.01 -26.17 73.54
C GLY A 226 -12.13 -25.75 72.59
N ARG A 227 -13.39 -25.86 73.03
CA ARG A 227 -14.55 -25.43 72.23
C ARG A 227 -14.47 -23.97 71.76
N VAL A 228 -14.00 -23.05 72.62
CA VAL A 228 -13.77 -21.64 72.23
C VAL A 228 -12.67 -21.55 71.15
N LYS A 229 -11.51 -22.18 71.37
CA LYS A 229 -10.40 -22.17 70.39
C LYS A 229 -10.79 -22.76 69.03
N LEU A 230 -11.66 -23.77 69.00
CA LEU A 230 -12.17 -24.35 67.76
C LEU A 230 -13.03 -23.34 66.97
N ILE A 231 -13.88 -22.60 67.67
CA ILE A 231 -14.70 -21.52 67.08
C ILE A 231 -13.81 -20.40 66.56
N ASP A 232 -12.85 -19.91 67.35
CA ASP A 232 -11.90 -18.86 66.95
C ASP A 232 -11.11 -19.26 65.68
N SER A 233 -10.67 -20.52 65.63
CA SER A 233 -9.94 -21.10 64.48
C SER A 233 -10.83 -21.15 63.23
N MET A 234 -12.05 -21.68 63.35
CA MET A 234 -13.01 -21.74 62.23
C MET A 234 -13.39 -20.34 61.73
N GLU A 235 -13.58 -19.37 62.62
CA GLU A 235 -13.89 -17.99 62.25
C GLU A 235 -12.70 -17.33 61.52
N GLY A 236 -11.46 -17.58 61.97
CA GLY A 236 -10.23 -17.15 61.28
C GLY A 236 -10.10 -17.73 59.88
N VAL A 237 -10.37 -19.03 59.71
CA VAL A 237 -10.40 -19.70 58.38
C VAL A 237 -11.48 -19.10 57.48
N MET A 238 -12.70 -18.90 58.00
CA MET A 238 -13.81 -18.30 57.26
C MET A 238 -13.47 -16.87 56.80
N LYS A 239 -12.90 -16.04 57.68
CA LYS A 239 -12.41 -14.69 57.34
C LYS A 239 -11.34 -14.73 56.24
N GLY A 240 -10.40 -15.68 56.31
CA GLY A 240 -9.39 -15.89 55.27
C GLY A 240 -9.97 -16.28 53.90
N ILE A 241 -10.97 -17.17 53.88
CA ILE A 241 -11.70 -17.57 52.68
C ILE A 241 -12.44 -16.37 52.08
N GLN A 242 -13.17 -15.61 52.90
CA GLN A 242 -13.95 -14.45 52.44
C GLN A 242 -13.05 -13.34 51.88
N GLN A 243 -11.88 -13.09 52.49
CA GLN A 243 -10.86 -12.19 51.94
C GLN A 243 -10.31 -12.68 50.58
N LYS A 244 -10.10 -13.99 50.41
CA LYS A 244 -9.65 -14.55 49.12
C LYS A 244 -10.72 -14.40 48.04
N ILE A 245 -11.99 -14.66 48.36
CA ILE A 245 -13.12 -14.47 47.44
C ILE A 245 -13.18 -13.01 46.97
N GLY A 246 -13.12 -12.04 47.89
CA GLY A 246 -13.12 -10.61 47.53
C GLY A 246 -11.96 -10.21 46.61
N LYS A 247 -10.75 -10.74 46.84
CA LYS A 247 -9.59 -10.50 45.95
C LYS A 247 -9.81 -11.06 44.54
N VAL A 248 -10.38 -12.27 44.43
CA VAL A 248 -10.70 -12.89 43.12
C VAL A 248 -11.81 -12.11 42.40
N GLN A 249 -12.84 -11.64 43.11
CA GLN A 249 -13.92 -10.84 42.54
C GLN A 249 -13.42 -9.49 41.99
N LEU A 250 -12.53 -8.80 42.72
CA LEU A 250 -11.90 -7.55 42.26
C LEU A 250 -11.03 -7.77 41.01
N GLY A 251 -10.21 -8.83 40.99
CA GLY A 251 -9.43 -9.18 39.80
C GLY A 251 -10.30 -9.50 38.59
N LEU A 252 -11.38 -10.26 38.78
CA LEU A 252 -12.36 -10.56 37.74
C LEU A 252 -13.03 -9.28 37.18
N GLN A 253 -13.35 -8.30 38.03
CA GLN A 253 -13.95 -7.04 37.60
C GLN A 253 -13.00 -6.22 36.71
N GLU A 254 -11.71 -6.14 37.06
CA GLU A 254 -10.71 -5.42 36.26
C GLU A 254 -10.44 -6.12 34.92
N GLU A 255 -10.29 -7.45 34.90
CA GLU A 255 -10.15 -8.21 33.65
C GLU A 255 -11.38 -8.08 32.73
N GLN A 256 -12.59 -8.02 33.29
CA GLN A 256 -13.80 -7.72 32.51
C GLN A 256 -13.75 -6.31 31.90
N ARG A 257 -13.30 -5.30 32.67
CA ARG A 257 -13.13 -3.92 32.20
C ARG A 257 -12.09 -3.82 31.08
N LEU A 258 -10.95 -4.50 31.23
CA LEU A 258 -9.88 -4.56 30.22
C LEU A 258 -10.34 -5.27 28.93
N ARG A 259 -11.06 -6.39 29.07
CA ARG A 259 -11.71 -7.10 27.96
C ARG A 259 -12.66 -6.19 27.19
N ASP A 260 -13.56 -5.50 27.89
CA ASP A 260 -14.60 -4.72 27.22
C ASP A 260 -14.06 -3.43 26.58
N ALA A 261 -13.10 -2.75 27.21
CA ALA A 261 -12.36 -1.66 26.57
C ALA A 261 -11.57 -2.11 25.32
N SER A 262 -11.10 -3.36 25.29
CA SER A 262 -10.43 -3.95 24.11
C SER A 262 -11.42 -4.34 23.01
N LYS A 263 -12.59 -4.87 23.40
CA LYS A 263 -13.71 -5.22 22.52
C LYS A 263 -14.30 -3.97 21.84
N GLU A 264 -14.46 -2.88 22.58
CA GLU A 264 -14.92 -1.59 22.06
C GLU A 264 -13.96 -1.04 20.99
N LYS A 265 -12.65 -1.01 21.26
CA LYS A 265 -11.62 -0.63 20.29
C LYS A 265 -11.66 -1.49 19.02
N TYR A 266 -11.84 -2.80 19.16
CA TYR A 266 -12.01 -3.71 18.02
C TYR A 266 -13.26 -3.40 17.20
N VAL A 267 -14.41 -3.18 17.85
CA VAL A 267 -15.67 -2.82 17.16
C VAL A 267 -15.55 -1.48 16.43
N ALA A 268 -14.90 -0.47 17.04
CA ALA A 268 -14.63 0.81 16.40
C ALA A 268 -13.73 0.66 15.17
N ALA A 269 -12.62 -0.09 15.28
CA ALA A 269 -11.72 -0.35 14.16
C ALA A 269 -12.40 -1.13 13.02
N ALA A 270 -13.21 -2.14 13.35
CA ALA A 270 -14.00 -2.90 12.36
C ALA A 270 -15.09 -2.04 11.70
N ALA A 271 -15.68 -1.09 12.41
CA ALA A 271 -16.60 -0.11 11.82
C ALA A 271 -15.88 0.83 10.85
N GLU A 272 -14.68 1.32 11.19
CA GLU A 272 -13.88 2.17 10.31
C GLU A 272 -13.41 1.41 9.07
N GLN A 273 -12.94 0.17 9.21
CA GLN A 273 -12.56 -0.70 8.09
C GLN A 273 -13.73 -0.86 7.09
N ARG A 274 -14.97 -1.01 7.58
CA ARG A 274 -16.17 -1.08 6.73
C ARG A 274 -16.42 0.24 5.98
N LYS A 275 -16.24 1.41 6.62
CA LYS A 275 -16.34 2.71 5.94
C LYS A 275 -15.29 2.83 4.84
N CYS A 276 -14.02 2.54 5.14
CA CYS A 276 -12.92 2.58 4.19
C CYS A 276 -13.19 1.66 2.98
N TYR A 277 -13.69 0.44 3.20
CA TYR A 277 -14.06 -0.47 2.12
C TYR A 277 -15.22 0.06 1.25
N THR A 278 -16.24 0.67 1.85
CA THR A 278 -17.34 1.31 1.11
C THR A 278 -16.87 2.50 0.27
N VAL A 279 -15.98 3.34 0.80
CA VAL A 279 -15.37 4.46 0.07
C VAL A 279 -14.47 3.96 -1.06
N LEU A 280 -13.66 2.92 -0.82
CA LEU A 280 -12.82 2.29 -1.84
C LEU A 280 -13.66 1.73 -2.99
N ARG A 281 -14.78 1.05 -2.68
CA ARG A 281 -15.71 0.54 -3.69
C ARG A 281 -16.32 1.66 -4.53
N ALA A 282 -16.84 2.72 -3.90
CA ALA A 282 -17.41 3.86 -4.61
C ALA A 282 -16.37 4.56 -5.50
N PHE A 283 -15.13 4.72 -5.01
CA PHE A 283 -14.02 5.24 -5.82
C PHE A 283 -13.71 4.35 -7.03
N GLN A 284 -13.66 3.02 -6.85
CA GLN A 284 -13.43 2.09 -7.94
C GLN A 284 -14.57 2.10 -8.98
N GLU A 285 -15.83 2.23 -8.55
CA GLU A 285 -16.97 2.43 -9.44
C GLU A 285 -16.82 3.71 -10.27
N GLU A 286 -16.44 4.84 -9.68
CA GLU A 286 -16.15 6.08 -10.42
C GLU A 286 -14.94 5.97 -11.37
N CYS A 287 -13.89 5.24 -10.99
CA CYS A 287 -12.78 4.93 -11.91
C CYS A 287 -13.28 4.20 -13.17
N THR A 288 -14.08 3.14 -13.03
CA THR A 288 -14.61 2.43 -14.21
C THR A 288 -15.57 3.28 -15.06
N LYS A 289 -16.23 4.28 -14.48
CA LYS A 289 -17.01 5.27 -15.24
C LYS A 289 -16.08 6.23 -16.00
N ASN A 290 -15.01 6.72 -15.36
CA ASN A 290 -14.02 7.59 -15.99
C ASN A 290 -13.31 6.91 -17.16
N GLU A 291 -12.92 5.64 -17.01
CA GLU A 291 -12.32 4.82 -18.07
C GLU A 291 -13.27 4.67 -19.27
N LYS A 292 -14.55 4.33 -19.04
CA LYS A 292 -15.56 4.25 -20.11
C LYS A 292 -15.72 5.59 -20.84
N LEU A 293 -15.81 6.70 -20.11
CA LEU A 293 -15.92 8.04 -20.70
C LEU A 293 -14.67 8.42 -21.51
N ARG A 294 -13.46 8.07 -21.03
CA ARG A 294 -12.21 8.26 -21.80
C ARG A 294 -12.22 7.45 -23.10
N SER A 295 -12.63 6.18 -23.05
CA SER A 295 -12.74 5.31 -24.22
C SER A 295 -13.73 5.86 -25.26
N HIS A 296 -14.88 6.41 -24.81
CA HIS A 296 -15.82 7.09 -25.69
C HIS A 296 -15.22 8.37 -26.31
N ILE A 297 -14.54 9.21 -25.53
CA ILE A 297 -13.88 10.43 -26.06
C ILE A 297 -12.80 10.08 -27.09
N SER A 298 -11.99 9.04 -26.86
CA SER A 298 -11.02 8.58 -27.87
C SER A 298 -11.67 8.02 -29.13
N ALA A 299 -12.86 7.41 -29.02
CA ALA A 299 -13.62 6.93 -30.17
C ALA A 299 -14.19 8.09 -31.00
N VAL A 300 -14.76 9.12 -30.35
CA VAL A 300 -15.28 10.32 -31.04
C VAL A 300 -14.15 11.10 -31.73
N ASN A 301 -13.04 11.35 -31.04
CA ASN A 301 -11.89 12.04 -31.63
C ASN A 301 -11.30 11.31 -32.87
N THR A 302 -11.51 9.99 -32.99
CA THR A 302 -11.07 9.18 -34.13
C THR A 302 -12.13 8.96 -35.21
N SER A 303 -13.40 9.36 -34.99
CA SER A 303 -14.40 9.54 -36.05
C SER A 303 -14.37 10.95 -36.64
N ASP A 304 -14.25 12.00 -35.80
CA ASP A 304 -14.18 13.39 -36.26
C ASP A 304 -12.96 13.61 -37.19
N SER A 305 -11.86 12.88 -36.92
CA SER A 305 -10.66 12.84 -37.76
C SER A 305 -10.85 12.16 -39.13
N LYS A 306 -12.05 11.65 -39.46
CA LYS A 306 -12.38 11.03 -40.75
C LYS A 306 -13.42 11.81 -41.54
N GLU A 307 -14.38 12.44 -40.89
CA GLU A 307 -15.42 13.25 -41.57
C GLU A 307 -14.85 14.57 -42.12
N GLY A 308 -13.68 15.03 -41.66
CA GLY A 308 -12.97 16.19 -42.20
C GLY A 308 -12.14 15.96 -43.46
N VAL A 309 -12.40 14.91 -44.25
CA VAL A 309 -11.55 14.46 -45.38
C VAL A 309 -12.35 14.14 -46.67
N GLU A 310 -13.67 14.34 -46.69
CA GLU A 310 -14.51 14.30 -47.92
C GLU A 310 -14.85 15.72 -48.43
#